data_AF-A0A2Z6S6U0-F1
#
_entry.id   AF-A0A2Z6S6U0-F1
#
_cell.length_a   1.000
_cell.length_b   1.000
_cell.length_c   1.000
_cell.angle_alpha   90.00
_cell.angle_beta   90.00
_cell.angle_gamma   90.00
#
_symmetry.space_group_name_H-M   'P 1'
#
loop_
_entity.id
_entity.type
_entity.pdbx_description
1 polymer ?
#
loop_
_entity_poly.entity_id
_entity_poly.type
_entity_poly.pdbx_seq_one_letter_code
_entity_poly.pdbx_strand_id
1 'polypeptide(L)'
;MVKAVSILSKSLPGIKRHPCVAHTLQLSVKEGLKYCKDIHWRIKNLQKFFRLPKQAQRLREAQFDIDNQDVSIIEESQIQTSPLDVLSDTKTRWNSTLIAWKRVLELHNAIRHVSTKLLSEKDRILNKEGEKLESLCLTHDEKIQVKFKIIFKFVFYD
;
A
#
# COMPACT_ATOMS: atom_id res chain seq x y z
N MET A 1 -9.36 1.09 -27.14
CA MET A 1 -8.89 2.04 -28.18
C MET A 1 -8.26 1.39 -29.41
N VAL A 2 -7.51 0.28 -29.31
CA VAL A 2 -6.91 -0.39 -30.50
C VAL A 2 -7.97 -0.76 -31.55
N LYS A 3 -9.12 -1.31 -31.11
CA LYS A 3 -10.27 -1.59 -31.98
C LYS A 3 -10.85 -0.34 -32.66
N ALA A 4 -10.90 0.80 -31.96
CA ALA A 4 -11.43 2.04 -32.52
C ALA A 4 -10.51 2.60 -33.62
N VAL A 5 -9.20 2.56 -33.42
CA VAL A 5 -8.22 2.98 -34.45
C VAL A 5 -8.29 2.06 -35.67
N SER A 6 -8.47 0.74 -35.46
CA SER A 6 -8.66 -0.21 -36.57
C SER A 6 -9.94 0.00 -37.37
N ILE A 7 -10.98 0.58 -36.76
CA ILE A 7 -12.22 0.94 -37.45
C ILE A 7 -12.02 2.26 -38.21
N LEU A 8 -11.43 3.25 -37.56
CA LEU A 8 -11.17 4.58 -38.13
C LEU A 8 -10.14 4.54 -39.27
N SER A 9 -9.17 3.63 -39.23
CA SER A 9 -8.19 3.48 -40.32
C SER A 9 -8.81 2.99 -41.63
N LYS A 10 -10.03 2.43 -41.60
CA LYS A 10 -10.76 2.02 -42.81
C LYS A 10 -11.42 3.20 -43.51
N SER A 11 -11.83 4.23 -42.76
CA SER A 11 -12.49 5.42 -43.29
C SER A 11 -11.53 6.61 -43.49
N LEU A 12 -10.44 6.66 -42.73
CA LEU A 12 -9.45 7.73 -42.75
C LEU A 12 -8.04 7.13 -42.84
N PRO A 13 -7.50 6.94 -44.06
CA PRO A 13 -6.14 6.43 -44.25
C PRO A 13 -5.12 7.41 -43.66
N GLY A 14 -4.17 6.91 -42.89
CA GLY A 14 -3.09 7.70 -42.27
C GLY A 14 -3.23 7.95 -40.76
N ILE A 15 -4.35 7.59 -40.14
CA ILE A 15 -4.47 7.67 -38.67
C ILE A 15 -3.57 6.63 -38.01
N LYS A 16 -2.61 7.12 -37.21
CA LYS A 16 -1.71 6.29 -36.40
C LYS A 16 -2.01 6.47 -34.91
N ARG A 17 -2.02 5.37 -34.17
CA ARG A 17 -2.09 5.41 -32.70
C ARG A 17 -0.70 5.70 -32.14
N HIS A 18 -0.59 6.75 -31.33
CA HIS A 18 0.57 6.93 -30.46
C HIS A 18 0.28 6.32 -29.08
N PRO A 19 1.18 5.47 -28.54
CA PRO A 19 1.02 4.94 -27.20
C PRO A 19 1.15 6.07 -26.18
N CYS A 20 0.30 6.05 -25.15
CA CYS A 20 0.41 6.97 -24.03
C CYS A 20 1.53 6.49 -23.10
N VAL A 21 2.55 7.32 -22.89
CA VAL A 21 3.69 7.01 -22.00
C VAL A 21 3.22 6.63 -20.60
N ALA A 22 2.25 7.35 -20.04
CA ALA A 22 1.69 7.03 -18.72
C ALA A 22 1.02 5.65 -18.69
N HIS A 23 0.38 5.22 -19.79
CA HIS A 23 -0.21 3.89 -19.86
C HIS A 23 0.86 2.79 -19.99
N THR A 24 1.91 3.03 -20.78
CA THR A 24 3.06 2.11 -20.88
C THR A 24 3.72 1.93 -19.51
N LEU A 25 3.98 3.03 -18.81
CA LEU A 25 4.53 3.01 -17.45
C LEU A 25 3.63 2.21 -16.50
N GLN A 26 2.32 2.43 -16.55
CA GLN A 26 1.36 1.67 -15.75
C GLN A 26 1.44 0.16 -16.01
N LEU A 27 1.61 -0.26 -17.28
CA LEU A 27 1.76 -1.67 -17.62
C LEU A 27 3.07 -2.25 -17.06
N SER A 28 4.18 -1.52 -17.17
CA SER A 28 5.47 -1.92 -16.58
C SER A 28 5.38 -2.09 -15.06
N VAL A 29 4.69 -1.19 -14.37
CA VAL A 29 4.43 -1.32 -12.92
C VAL A 29 3.63 -2.57 -12.59
N LYS A 30 2.53 -2.81 -13.31
CA LYS A 30 1.70 -4.00 -13.11
C LYS A 30 2.50 -5.28 -13.34
N GLU A 31 3.40 -5.27 -14.32
CA GLU A 31 4.30 -6.40 -14.57
C GLU A 31 5.31 -6.57 -13.44
N GLY A 32 5.92 -5.48 -12.96
CA GLY A 32 6.81 -5.46 -11.79
C GLY A 32 6.16 -6.05 -10.54
N LEU A 33 4.89 -5.70 -10.28
CA LEU A 33 4.13 -6.21 -9.14
C LEU A 33 3.93 -7.73 -9.18
N LYS A 34 3.95 -8.37 -10.36
CA LYS A 34 3.89 -9.84 -10.48
C LYS A 34 5.12 -10.55 -9.93
N TYR A 35 6.25 -9.86 -9.79
CA TYR A 35 7.47 -10.42 -9.18
C TYR A 35 7.47 -10.29 -7.66
N CYS A 36 6.54 -9.51 -7.09
CA CYS A 36 6.37 -9.31 -5.66
C CYS A 36 4.98 -9.80 -5.21
N LYS A 37 4.52 -10.94 -5.76
CA LYS A 37 3.17 -11.48 -5.50
C LYS A 37 2.88 -11.70 -4.02
N ASP A 38 3.84 -12.24 -3.27
CA ASP A 38 3.65 -12.54 -1.86
C ASP A 38 3.45 -11.25 -1.06
N ILE A 39 4.30 -10.25 -1.29
CA ILE A 39 4.18 -8.92 -0.70
C ILE A 39 2.87 -8.25 -1.11
N HIS A 40 2.52 -8.32 -2.39
CA HIS A 40 1.26 -7.78 -2.90
C HIS A 40 0.06 -8.39 -2.19
N TRP A 41 0.06 -9.71 -2.03
CA TRP A 41 -0.97 -10.46 -1.34
C TRP A 41 -1.04 -10.07 0.15
N ARG A 42 0.09 -9.94 0.84
CA ARG A 42 0.13 -9.51 2.25
C ARG A 42 -0.45 -8.10 2.42
N ILE A 43 -0.02 -7.16 1.57
CA ILE A 43 -0.55 -5.78 1.58
C ILE A 43 -2.06 -5.77 1.32
N LYS A 44 -2.56 -6.55 0.35
CA LYS A 44 -3.99 -6.68 0.09
C LYS A 44 -4.78 -7.19 1.30
N ASN A 45 -4.21 -8.15 2.04
CA ASN A 45 -4.85 -8.66 3.25
C ASN A 45 -4.81 -7.66 4.40
N LEU A 46 -3.72 -6.88 4.54
CA LEU A 46 -3.67 -5.77 5.49
C LEU A 46 -4.75 -4.72 5.19
N GLN A 47 -4.89 -4.33 3.92
CA GLN A 47 -5.96 -3.43 3.49
C GLN A 47 -7.35 -3.99 3.83
N LYS A 48 -7.58 -5.28 3.62
CA LYS A 48 -8.85 -5.94 3.95
C LYS A 48 -9.10 -5.98 5.47
N PHE A 49 -8.05 -6.23 6.27
CA PHE A 49 -8.14 -6.28 7.73
C PHE A 49 -8.56 -4.92 8.30
N PHE A 50 -7.87 -3.85 7.91
CA PHE A 50 -8.14 -2.48 8.39
C PHE A 50 -9.31 -1.79 7.70
N ARG A 51 -9.96 -2.44 6.73
CA ARG A 51 -11.23 -1.95 6.17
C ARG A 51 -12.38 -2.07 7.18
N LEU A 52 -12.27 -2.96 8.16
CA LEU A 52 -13.28 -3.12 9.21
C LEU A 52 -13.19 -1.94 10.20
N PRO A 53 -14.30 -1.30 10.59
CA PRO A 53 -14.29 -0.07 11.38
C PRO A 53 -13.60 -0.25 12.74
N LYS A 54 -13.79 -1.41 13.39
CA LYS A 54 -13.13 -1.73 14.67
C LYS A 54 -11.61 -1.82 14.52
N GLN A 55 -11.12 -2.41 13.43
CA GLN A 55 -9.68 -2.55 13.19
C GLN A 55 -9.06 -1.21 12.75
N ALA A 56 -9.77 -0.44 11.93
CA ALA A 56 -9.37 0.93 11.58
C ALA A 56 -9.23 1.80 12.83
N GLN A 57 -10.19 1.71 13.76
CA GLN A 57 -10.14 2.44 15.02
C GLN A 57 -8.92 2.05 15.86
N ARG A 58 -8.64 0.75 16.02
CA ARG A 58 -7.43 0.25 16.70
C ARG A 58 -6.14 0.80 16.08
N LEU A 59 -6.11 0.94 14.75
CA LEU A 59 -4.94 1.50 14.05
C LEU A 59 -4.76 3.01 14.31
N ARG A 60 -5.85 3.77 14.44
CA ARG A 60 -5.78 5.18 14.81
C ARG A 60 -5.31 5.35 16.25
N GLU A 61 -5.85 4.55 17.17
CA GLU A 61 -5.40 4.52 18.57
C GLU A 61 -3.92 4.18 18.67
N ALA A 62 -3.44 3.17 17.93
CA ALA A 62 -2.03 2.82 17.90
C ALA A 62 -1.12 3.93 17.35
N GLN A 63 -1.60 4.77 16.44
CA GLN A 63 -0.84 5.94 15.97
C GLN A 63 -0.69 6.97 17.09
N PHE A 64 -1.77 7.26 17.82
CA PHE A 64 -1.71 8.16 18.98
C PHE A 64 -0.83 7.60 20.10
N ASP A 65 -0.90 6.28 20.37
CA ASP A 65 -0.09 5.63 21.41
C ASP A 65 1.41 5.76 21.10
N ILE A 66 1.80 5.69 19.82
CA ILE A 66 3.19 5.89 19.36
C ILE A 66 3.59 7.36 19.46
N ASP A 67 2.77 8.28 18.92
CA ASP A 67 3.08 9.70 18.93
C ASP A 67 3.24 10.22 20.37
N ASN A 68 2.41 9.76 21.32
CA ASN A 68 2.51 10.15 22.73
C ASN A 68 3.74 9.59 23.45
N GLN A 69 4.33 8.47 23.00
CA GLN A 69 5.60 7.98 23.54
C GLN A 69 6.79 8.84 23.08
N ASP A 70 6.76 9.31 21.82
CA ASP A 70 7.82 10.14 21.23
C ASP A 70 7.77 11.62 21.70
N VAL A 71 6.62 12.11 22.20
CA VAL A 71 6.44 13.49 22.71
C VAL A 71 7.22 13.79 24.01
N SER A 72 7.89 12.81 24.61
CA SER A 72 8.76 13.06 25.76
C SER A 72 10.06 13.82 25.44
N ILE A 73 10.36 14.16 24.17
CA ILE A 73 11.67 14.73 23.78
C ILE A 73 11.62 16.08 23.02
N ILE A 74 10.53 16.54 22.40
CA ILE A 74 10.59 17.80 21.61
C ILE A 74 9.34 18.66 21.79
N GLU A 75 9.51 19.78 22.49
CA GLU A 75 8.64 20.96 22.39
C GLU A 75 8.71 21.57 20.98
N GLU A 76 7.57 22.08 20.52
CA GLU A 76 7.45 23.07 19.44
C GLU A 76 7.42 22.56 17.98
N SER A 77 6.33 21.87 17.63
CA SER A 77 5.52 22.12 16.42
C SER A 77 4.40 21.08 16.30
N GLN A 78 3.46 21.08 17.26
CA GLN A 78 2.32 20.15 17.22
C GLN A 78 1.32 20.54 16.11
N ILE A 79 1.64 20.19 14.87
CA ILE A 79 0.60 19.82 13.92
C ILE A 79 0.16 18.42 14.37
N GLN A 80 -0.91 18.36 15.16
CA GLN A 80 -1.58 17.09 15.45
C GLN A 80 -2.01 16.50 14.11
N THR A 81 -1.18 15.60 13.57
CA THR A 81 -1.37 15.08 12.23
C THR A 81 -2.53 14.10 12.35
N SER A 82 -3.62 14.37 11.63
CA SER A 82 -4.79 13.50 11.71
C SER A 82 -4.41 12.06 11.39
N PRO A 83 -4.89 11.07 12.18
CA PRO A 83 -4.43 9.71 12.05
C PRO A 83 -4.77 9.19 10.65
N LEU A 84 -3.81 8.46 10.05
CA LEU A 84 -3.93 8.01 8.68
C LEU A 84 -4.65 6.66 8.62
N ASP A 85 -5.60 6.55 7.69
CA ASP A 85 -6.22 5.27 7.37
C ASP A 85 -5.42 4.52 6.29
N VAL A 86 -5.57 3.19 6.28
CA VAL A 86 -5.04 2.33 5.20
C VAL A 86 -5.84 2.57 3.92
N LEU A 87 -5.14 2.92 2.85
CA LEU A 87 -5.77 3.18 1.55
C LEU A 87 -5.97 1.89 0.76
N SER A 88 -7.13 1.77 0.11
CA SER A 88 -7.39 0.74 -0.89
C SER A 88 -7.01 1.24 -2.29
N ASP A 89 -6.57 0.32 -3.15
CA ASP A 89 -6.31 0.64 -4.54
C ASP A 89 -7.62 0.75 -5.32
N THR A 90 -7.68 1.71 -6.25
CA THR A 90 -8.81 1.95 -7.13
C THR A 90 -8.44 1.62 -8.56
N LYS A 91 -9.33 0.93 -9.29
CA LYS A 91 -9.08 0.51 -10.67
C LYS A 91 -8.94 1.70 -11.65
N THR A 92 -9.56 2.83 -11.31
CA THR A 92 -9.65 4.02 -12.15
C THR A 92 -8.42 4.92 -12.06
N ARG A 93 -7.62 4.82 -10.98
CA ARG A 93 -6.43 5.68 -10.78
C ARG A 93 -5.14 4.88 -10.93
N TRP A 94 -4.31 5.29 -11.88
CA TRP A 94 -3.15 4.52 -12.35
C TRP A 94 -2.05 4.29 -11.30
N ASN A 95 -1.94 5.15 -10.28
CA ASN A 95 -0.95 5.07 -9.20
C ASN A 95 -1.53 4.59 -7.86
N SER A 96 -2.78 4.13 -7.82
CA SER A 96 -3.47 3.80 -6.57
C SER A 96 -2.81 2.66 -5.79
N THR A 97 -2.30 1.63 -6.50
CA THR A 97 -1.57 0.52 -5.86
C THR A 97 -0.29 1.00 -5.20
N LEU A 98 0.48 1.86 -5.88
CA LEU A 98 1.72 2.40 -5.35
C LEU A 98 1.46 3.27 -4.11
N ILE A 99 0.45 4.14 -4.16
CA ILE A 99 0.05 4.99 -3.03
C ILE A 99 -0.39 4.13 -1.85
N ALA A 100 -1.19 3.10 -2.09
CA ALA A 100 -1.62 2.17 -1.06
C ALA A 100 -0.45 1.42 -0.39
N TRP A 101 0.53 0.97 -1.19
CA TRP A 101 1.73 0.33 -0.67
C TRP A 101 2.55 1.30 0.19
N LYS A 102 2.75 2.53 -0.30
CA LYS A 102 3.44 3.58 0.45
C LYS A 102 2.76 3.83 1.80
N ARG A 103 1.43 3.94 1.80
CA ARG A 103 0.64 4.13 3.03
C ARG A 103 0.79 2.98 4.03
N VAL A 104 0.79 1.73 3.57
CA VAL A 104 0.99 0.58 4.45
C VAL A 104 2.41 0.55 5.03
N LEU A 105 3.42 0.98 4.26
CA LEU A 105 4.79 1.11 4.75
C LEU A 105 4.93 2.22 5.81
N GLU A 106 4.27 3.37 5.61
CA GLU A 106 4.21 4.47 6.58
C GLU A 106 3.55 4.00 7.89
N LEU A 107 2.42 3.30 7.80
CA LEU A 107 1.65 2.81 8.94
C LEU A 107 2.22 1.56 9.60
N HIS A 108 3.32 1.00 9.08
CA HIS A 108 3.75 -0.35 9.47
C HIS A 108 4.05 -0.49 10.96
N ASN A 109 4.66 0.52 11.57
CA ASN A 109 4.96 0.51 13.01
C ASN A 109 3.66 0.48 13.84
N ALA A 110 2.67 1.29 13.48
CA ALA A 110 1.35 1.27 14.11
C ALA A 110 0.63 -0.08 13.89
N ILE A 111 0.73 -0.67 12.69
CA ILE A 111 0.17 -2.00 12.40
C ILE A 111 0.81 -3.07 13.31
N ARG A 112 2.14 -3.03 13.48
CA ARG A 112 2.84 -3.96 14.39
C ARG A 112 2.44 -3.71 15.85
N HIS A 113 2.25 -2.45 16.26
CA HIS A 113 1.76 -2.13 17.60
C HIS A 113 0.35 -2.69 17.86
N VAL A 114 -0.55 -2.60 16.87
CA VAL A 114 -1.87 -3.26 16.94
C VAL A 114 -1.70 -4.77 17.09
N SER A 115 -0.81 -5.39 16.33
CA SER A 115 -0.52 -6.83 16.41
C SER A 115 -0.08 -7.23 17.83
N THR A 116 0.89 -6.52 18.41
CA THR A 116 1.38 -6.80 19.78
C THR A 116 0.30 -6.61 20.84
N LYS A 117 -0.56 -5.59 20.68
CA LYS A 117 -1.70 -5.34 21.57
C LYS A 117 -2.69 -6.50 21.52
N LEU A 118 -3.06 -6.96 20.31
CA LEU A 118 -3.95 -8.11 20.12
C LEU A 118 -3.36 -9.42 20.63
N LEU A 119 -2.06 -9.64 20.47
CA LEU A 119 -1.37 -10.84 20.99
C LEU A 119 -1.35 -10.87 22.52
N SER A 120 -1.32 -9.71 23.17
CA SER A 120 -1.34 -9.59 24.63
C SER A 120 -2.73 -9.78 25.24
N GLU A 121 -3.78 -9.81 24.42
CA GLU A 121 -5.15 -10.05 24.88
C GLU A 121 -5.35 -11.50 25.32
N LYS A 122 -6.10 -11.68 26.42
CA LYS A 122 -6.44 -13.03 26.94
C LYS A 122 -7.49 -13.75 26.09
N ASP A 123 -8.25 -13.00 25.29
CA ASP A 123 -9.26 -13.55 24.40
C ASP A 123 -8.59 -14.32 23.25
N ARG A 124 -8.91 -15.61 23.14
CA ARG A 124 -8.38 -16.50 22.09
C ARG A 124 -8.69 -16.02 20.68
N ILE A 125 -9.82 -15.34 20.46
CA ILE A 125 -10.21 -14.82 19.15
C ILE A 125 -9.33 -13.62 18.79
N LEU A 126 -9.16 -12.67 19.72
CA LEU A 126 -8.32 -11.49 19.50
C LEU A 126 -6.85 -11.87 19.35
N ASN A 127 -6.38 -12.82 20.13
CA ASN A 127 -5.02 -13.34 20.03
C ASN A 127 -4.77 -13.96 18.64
N LYS A 128 -5.70 -14.78 18.11
CA LYS A 128 -5.62 -15.31 16.74
C LYS A 128 -5.67 -14.22 15.66
N GLU A 129 -6.44 -13.14 15.88
CA GLU A 129 -6.39 -11.98 14.98
C GLU A 129 -5.00 -11.33 14.99
N GLY A 130 -4.37 -11.24 16.17
CA GLY A 130 -2.99 -10.77 16.34
C GLY A 130 -1.97 -11.64 15.61
N GLU A 131 -2.01 -12.96 15.79
CA GLU A 131 -1.12 -13.90 15.07
C GLU A 131 -1.26 -13.77 13.55
N LYS A 132 -2.50 -13.67 13.07
CA LYS A 132 -2.77 -13.44 11.65
C LYS A 132 -2.20 -12.11 11.19
N LEU A 133 -2.36 -11.04 11.97
CA LEU A 133 -1.82 -9.72 11.62
C LEU A 133 -0.29 -9.73 11.59
N GLU A 134 0.36 -10.36 12.57
CA GLU A 134 1.82 -10.52 12.63
C GLU A 134 2.36 -11.24 11.39
N SER A 135 1.68 -12.32 10.96
CA SER A 135 2.07 -13.06 9.75
C SER A 135 2.01 -12.21 8.48
N LEU A 136 1.20 -11.14 8.45
CA LEU A 136 1.08 -10.22 7.32
C LEU A 136 2.09 -9.06 7.37
N CYS A 137 2.71 -8.80 8.54
CA CYS A 137 3.67 -7.71 8.74
C CYS A 137 5.00 -7.93 8.03
N LEU A 138 5.35 -7.04 7.10
CA LEU A 138 6.64 -7.10 6.40
C LEU A 138 7.85 -7.03 7.35
N THR A 139 8.87 -7.84 7.07
CA THR A 139 10.19 -7.78 7.72
C THR A 139 10.96 -6.52 7.30
N HIS A 140 12.06 -6.22 7.99
CA HIS A 140 12.91 -5.07 7.62
C HIS A 140 13.47 -5.21 6.20
N ASP A 141 13.97 -6.39 5.86
CA ASP A 141 14.52 -6.67 4.53
C ASP A 141 13.45 -6.59 3.44
N GLU A 142 12.24 -7.10 3.69
CA GLU A 142 11.13 -6.96 2.73
C GLU A 142 10.75 -5.49 2.53
N LYS A 143 10.74 -4.66 3.58
CA LYS A 143 10.49 -3.21 3.44
C LYS A 143 11.56 -2.55 2.57
N ILE A 144 12.83 -2.90 2.78
CA ILE A 144 13.96 -2.42 1.96
C ILE A 144 13.75 -2.88 0.52
N GLN A 145 13.48 -4.17 0.28
CA GLN A 145 13.24 -4.69 -1.06
C GLN A 145 12.07 -4.02 -1.75
N VAL A 146 10.99 -3.69 -1.05
CA VAL A 146 9.86 -2.96 -1.65
C VAL A 146 10.29 -1.56 -2.04
N LYS A 147 10.99 -0.83 -1.17
CA LYS A 147 11.53 0.50 -1.49
C LYS A 147 12.48 0.45 -2.68
N PHE A 148 13.43 -0.48 -2.69
CA PHE A 148 14.41 -0.64 -3.77
C PHE A 148 13.77 -1.14 -5.08
N LYS A 149 12.91 -2.16 -5.06
CA LYS A 149 12.30 -2.73 -6.28
C LYS A 149 11.29 -1.79 -6.93
N ILE A 150 10.58 -0.97 -6.13
CA ILE A 150 9.72 0.10 -6.66
C ILE A 150 10.57 1.17 -7.36
N ILE A 151 11.79 1.45 -6.89
CA ILE A 151 12.66 2.48 -7.47
C ILE A 151 13.46 1.93 -8.66
N PHE A 152 14.10 0.76 -8.54
CA PHE A 152 15.07 0.25 -9.53
C PHE A 152 14.45 -0.24 -10.84
N LYS A 153 13.26 -0.86 -10.80
CA LYS A 153 12.63 -1.38 -12.04
C LYS A 153 11.98 -0.28 -12.89
N PHE A 154 11.88 0.95 -12.36
CA PHE A 154 11.44 2.14 -13.08
C PHE A 154 12.58 2.87 -13.80
N VAL A 155 13.84 2.62 -13.42
CA VAL A 155 15.00 3.38 -13.92
C VAL A 155 15.88 2.55 -14.88
N PHE A 156 15.83 1.21 -14.82
CA PHE A 156 16.80 0.35 -15.52
C PHE A 156 16.20 -0.62 -16.56
N TYR A 157 14.96 -0.40 -17.01
CA TYR A 157 14.41 -1.09 -18.19
C TYR A 157 13.80 -0.05 -19.14
N ASP A 158 14.69 0.73 -19.75
CA ASP A 158 14.53 1.30 -21.10
C ASP A 158 15.44 0.50 -22.04
#